data_AF-A0AAU3U8Y1-F1
#
_entry.id   AF-A0AAU3U8Y1-F1
#
_cell.length_a   1.000
_cell.length_b   1.000
_cell.length_c   1.000
_cell.angle_alpha   90.00
_cell.angle_beta   90.00
_cell.angle_gamma   90.00
#
_symmetry.space_group_name_H-M   'P 1'
#
loop_
_entity.id
_entity.type
_entity.pdbx_description
1 polymer ?
#
loop_
_entity_poly.entity_id
_entity_poly.type
_entity_poly.pdbx_seq_one_letter_code
_entity_poly.pdbx_strand_id
1 'polypeptide(L)'
;MSSKDTQVLLNEIEGHLLLSAAREEGRRAAARFGARLDWLTDPQREDVERRFEEEYLALARTSWQRTAERARQLRGEYEESYRGLRRRLLAGWLLACAAVMAAGVVLLSCAWAGAS
;
A
#
# COMPACT_ATOMS: atom_id res chain seq x y z
N MET A 1 6.59 14.30 18.81
CA MET A 1 6.94 13.40 17.70
C MET A 1 5.83 13.49 16.66
N SER A 2 6.14 13.83 15.42
CA SER A 2 5.11 14.09 14.40
C SER A 2 4.51 12.79 13.87
N SER A 3 3.24 12.80 13.42
CA SER A 3 2.58 11.64 12.79
C SER A 3 3.40 11.06 11.63
N LYS A 4 4.12 11.93 10.90
CA LYS A 4 5.02 11.54 9.81
C LYS A 4 6.25 10.77 10.31
N ASP A 5 6.80 11.14 11.47
CA ASP A 5 7.96 10.46 12.06
C ASP A 5 7.59 9.04 12.53
N THR A 6 6.38 8.88 13.09
CA THR A 6 5.85 7.57 13.48
C THR A 6 5.67 6.64 12.27
N GLN A 7 5.19 7.16 11.13
CA GLN A 7 5.04 6.38 9.91
C GLN A 7 6.39 5.92 9.33
N VAL A 8 7.41 6.78 9.36
CA VAL A 8 8.75 6.43 8.90
C VAL A 8 9.34 5.31 9.76
N LEU A 9 9.26 5.45 11.08
CA LEU A 9 9.75 4.43 12.02
C LEU A 9 9.03 3.10 11.84
N LEU A 10 7.70 3.12 11.69
CA LEU A 10 6.92 1.89 11.48
C LEU A 10 7.36 1.16 10.21
N ASN A 11 7.55 1.89 9.11
CA ASN A 11 7.98 1.32 7.83
C ASN A 11 9.40 0.73 7.91
N GLU A 12 10.30 1.35 8.68
CA GLU A 12 11.65 0.82 8.91
C GLU A 12 11.62 -0.47 9.73
N ILE A 13 10.84 -0.51 10.81
CA ILE A 13 10.64 -1.70 11.63
C ILE A 13 10.01 -2.82 10.80
N GLU A 14 8.96 -2.54 10.03
CA GLU A 14 8.30 -3.51 9.16
C GLU A 14 9.29 -4.08 8.12
N GLY A 15 10.09 -3.22 7.48
CA GLY A 15 11.12 -3.64 6.55
C GLY A 15 12.18 -4.55 7.19
N HIS A 16 12.62 -4.21 8.41
CA HIS A 16 13.56 -5.04 9.17
C HIS A 16 12.97 -6.40 9.55
N LEU A 17 11.72 -6.43 10.00
CA LEU A 17 11.01 -7.66 10.37
C LEU A 17 10.81 -8.58 9.16
N LEU A 18 10.40 -8.02 8.02
CA LEU A 18 10.23 -8.77 6.77
C LEU A 18 11.55 -9.39 6.31
N LEU A 19 12.65 -8.62 6.33
CA LEU A 19 13.96 -9.12 5.96
C LEU A 19 14.44 -10.23 6.91
N SER A 20 14.25 -10.03 8.22
CA SER A 20 14.62 -11.02 9.23
C SER A 20 13.82 -12.32 9.08
N ALA A 21 12.52 -12.22 8.82
CA ALA A 21 11.65 -13.36 8.57
C ALA A 21 12.08 -14.13 7.31
N ALA A 22 12.36 -13.44 6.20
CA ALA A 22 12.81 -14.09 4.96
C ALA A 22 14.17 -14.76 5.11
N ARG A 23 15.08 -14.20 5.91
CA ARG A 23 16.38 -14.85 6.19
C ARG A 23 16.22 -16.13 7.01
N GLU A 24 15.37 -16.11 8.03
CA GLU A 24 15.05 -17.30 8.83
C GLU A 24 14.35 -18.37 7.99
N GLU A 25 13.43 -17.98 7.11
CA GLU A 25 12.77 -18.92 6.21
C GLU A 25 13.71 -19.49 5.15
N GLY A 26 14.60 -18.66 4.59
CA GLY A 26 15.65 -19.06 3.66
C GLY A 26 16.58 -20.11 4.28
N ARG A 27 17.06 -19.89 5.51
CA ARG A 27 17.87 -20.87 6.25
C ARG A 27 17.12 -22.18 6.49
N ARG A 28 15.86 -22.12 6.92
CA ARG A 28 15.03 -23.33 7.11
C ARG A 28 14.76 -24.07 5.80
N ALA A 29 14.57 -23.36 4.71
CA ALA A 29 14.39 -23.96 3.38
C ALA A 29 15.69 -24.58 2.86
N ALA A 30 16.82 -23.90 3.05
CA ALA A 30 18.16 -24.40 2.73
C ALA A 30 18.44 -25.71 3.47
N ALA A 31 18.30 -25.74 4.80
CA ALA A 31 18.53 -26.95 5.60
C ALA A 31 17.63 -28.12 5.18
N ARG A 32 16.33 -27.86 4.90
CA ARG A 32 15.41 -28.88 4.37
C ARG A 32 15.81 -29.37 2.97
N PHE A 33 16.47 -28.54 2.17
CA PHE A 33 16.95 -28.92 0.85
C PHE A 33 18.27 -29.70 0.96
N GLY A 34 19.24 -29.21 1.73
CA GLY A 34 20.51 -29.88 2.01
C GLY A 34 20.34 -31.26 2.63
N ALA A 35 19.40 -31.42 3.57
CA ALA A 35 19.09 -32.71 4.19
C ALA A 35 18.56 -33.77 3.20
N ARG A 36 18.06 -33.38 2.03
CA ARG A 36 17.63 -34.31 0.96
C ARG A 36 18.77 -34.76 0.06
N LEU A 37 19.96 -34.17 0.21
CA LEU A 37 21.17 -34.47 -0.55
C LEU A 37 22.12 -35.30 0.32
N ASP A 38 21.68 -36.51 0.67
CA ASP A 38 22.38 -37.47 1.54
C ASP A 38 23.75 -37.93 1.01
N TRP A 39 23.98 -37.78 -0.28
CA TRP A 39 25.24 -38.08 -0.97
C TRP A 39 26.30 -36.96 -0.84
N LEU A 40 25.94 -35.79 -0.29
CA LEU A 40 26.87 -34.69 -0.07
C LEU A 40 27.60 -34.81 1.27
N THR A 41 28.89 -34.51 1.25
CA THR A 41 29.65 -34.32 2.50
C THR A 41 29.18 -33.05 3.22
N ASP A 42 29.39 -32.99 4.53
CA ASP A 42 29.05 -31.82 5.36
C ASP A 42 29.50 -30.47 4.79
N PRO A 43 30.76 -30.27 4.35
CA PRO A 43 31.17 -29.00 3.76
C PRO A 43 30.49 -28.69 2.42
N GLN A 44 30.19 -29.71 1.61
CA GLN A 44 29.46 -29.49 0.35
C GLN A 44 28.00 -29.10 0.61
N ARG A 45 27.38 -29.68 1.63
CA ARG A 45 26.02 -29.35 2.05
C ARG A 45 25.95 -27.92 2.58
N GLU A 46 26.88 -27.51 3.43
CA GLU A 46 26.94 -26.12 3.94
C GLU A 46 27.09 -25.09 2.80
N ASP A 47 27.94 -25.39 1.82
CA ASP A 47 28.11 -24.54 0.62
C ASP A 47 26.83 -24.42 -0.22
N VAL A 48 26.09 -25.52 -0.38
CA VAL A 48 24.78 -25.52 -1.09
C VAL A 48 23.74 -24.74 -0.30
N GLU A 49 23.67 -24.93 1.01
CA GLU A 49 22.74 -24.25 1.89
C GLU A 49 22.96 -22.73 1.88
N ARG A 50 24.21 -22.28 1.93
CA ARG A 50 24.56 -20.85 1.84
C ARG A 50 24.14 -20.25 0.49
N ARG A 51 24.44 -20.91 -0.63
CA ARG A 51 24.02 -20.44 -1.96
C ARG A 51 22.49 -20.43 -2.10
N PHE A 52 21.81 -21.42 -1.54
CA PHE A 52 20.36 -21.46 -1.53
C PHE A 52 19.77 -20.28 -0.75
N GLU A 53 20.31 -19.95 0.43
CA GLU A 53 19.87 -18.80 1.21
C GLU A 53 20.02 -17.48 0.43
N GLU A 54 21.14 -17.29 -0.25
CA GLU A 54 21.41 -16.11 -1.09
C GLU A 54 20.38 -15.98 -2.23
N GLU A 55 20.14 -17.06 -2.97
CA GLU A 55 19.16 -17.09 -4.06
C GLU A 55 17.72 -16.91 -3.56
N TYR A 56 17.39 -17.51 -2.41
CA TYR A 56 16.08 -17.34 -1.77
C TYR A 56 15.82 -15.86 -1.43
N LEU A 57 16.81 -15.20 -0.83
CA LEU A 57 16.70 -13.77 -0.48
C LEU A 57 16.61 -12.88 -1.72
N ALA A 58 17.34 -13.19 -2.78
CA ALA A 58 17.24 -12.48 -4.05
C ALA A 58 15.83 -12.61 -4.66
N LEU A 59 15.29 -13.83 -4.70
CA LEU A 59 13.95 -14.10 -5.22
C LEU A 59 12.86 -13.42 -4.38
N ALA A 60 12.95 -13.52 -3.06
CA ALA A 60 12.02 -12.87 -2.13
C ALA A 60 11.99 -11.36 -2.35
N ARG A 61 13.17 -10.72 -2.47
CA ARG A 61 13.29 -9.28 -2.76
C ARG A 61 12.62 -8.90 -4.08
N THR A 62 12.87 -9.65 -5.16
CA THR A 62 12.24 -9.37 -6.46
C THR A 62 10.72 -9.55 -6.40
N SER A 63 10.23 -10.58 -5.71
CA SER A 63 8.79 -10.82 -5.52
C SER A 63 8.11 -9.67 -4.79
N TRP A 64 8.72 -9.18 -3.70
CA TRP A 64 8.21 -8.03 -2.96
C TRP A 64 8.23 -6.74 -3.78
N GLN A 65 9.30 -6.49 -4.55
CA GLN A 65 9.37 -5.33 -5.43
C GLN A 65 8.24 -5.32 -6.46
N ARG A 66 7.99 -6.48 -7.10
CA ARG A 66 6.86 -6.62 -8.05
C ARG A 66 5.51 -6.41 -7.36
N THR A 67 5.34 -6.96 -6.17
CA THR A 67 4.09 -6.82 -5.40
C THR A 67 3.87 -5.36 -4.99
N ALA A 68 4.91 -4.68 -4.52
CA ALA A 68 4.86 -3.27 -4.18
C ALA A 68 4.53 -2.40 -5.40
N GLU A 69 5.12 -2.71 -6.56
CA GLU A 69 4.82 -1.99 -7.80
C GLU A 69 3.38 -2.21 -8.26
N ARG A 70 2.90 -3.46 -8.24
CA ARG A 70 1.51 -3.80 -8.53
C ARG A 70 0.54 -3.08 -7.58
N ALA A 71 0.86 -3.04 -6.30
CA ALA A 71 0.06 -2.36 -5.30
C ALA A 71 0.02 -0.84 -5.54
N ARG A 72 1.15 -0.22 -5.92
CA ARG A 72 1.19 1.20 -6.31
C ARG A 72 0.37 1.47 -7.55
N GLN A 73 0.50 0.63 -8.58
CA GLN A 73 -0.28 0.74 -9.81
C GLN A 73 -1.78 0.68 -9.52
N LEU A 74 -2.24 -0.33 -8.78
CA LEU A 74 -3.63 -0.45 -8.35
C LEU A 74 -4.07 0.80 -7.58
N ARG A 75 -3.27 1.24 -6.60
CA ARG A 75 -3.62 2.42 -5.79
C ARG A 75 -3.75 3.69 -6.63
N GLY A 76 -2.90 3.86 -7.66
CA GLY A 76 -3.02 4.94 -8.63
C GLY A 76 -4.33 4.90 -9.41
N GLU A 77 -4.66 3.75 -10.00
CA GLU A 77 -5.91 3.53 -10.74
C GLU A 77 -7.17 3.79 -9.87
N TYR A 78 -7.12 3.38 -8.60
CA TYR A 78 -8.19 3.63 -7.62
C TYR A 78 -8.27 5.11 -7.19
N GLU A 79 -7.14 5.77 -6.95
CA GLU A 79 -7.12 7.18 -6.53
C GLU A 79 -7.63 8.11 -7.63
N GLU A 80 -7.33 7.84 -8.89
CA GLU A 80 -7.84 8.62 -10.02
C GLU A 80 -9.35 8.51 -10.14
N SER A 81 -9.87 7.28 -10.05
CA SER A 81 -11.31 7.01 -10.06
C SER A 81 -12.01 7.70 -8.88
N TYR A 82 -11.42 7.62 -7.68
CA TYR A 82 -11.96 8.25 -6.48
C TYR A 82 -11.95 9.79 -6.55
N ARG A 83 -10.89 10.39 -7.09
CA ARG A 83 -10.80 11.86 -7.30
C ARG A 83 -11.88 12.33 -8.27
N GLY A 84 -12.15 11.59 -9.34
CA GLY A 84 -13.23 11.87 -10.27
C GLY A 84 -14.60 11.86 -9.59
N LEU A 85 -14.90 10.81 -8.82
CA LEU A 85 -16.17 10.68 -8.11
C LEU A 85 -16.35 11.76 -7.04
N ARG A 86 -15.29 12.03 -6.26
CA ARG A 86 -15.29 13.09 -5.24
C ARG A 86 -15.53 14.46 -5.85
N ARG A 87 -14.91 14.78 -6.98
CA ARG A 87 -15.15 16.06 -7.69
C ARG A 87 -16.61 16.20 -8.12
N ARG A 88 -17.21 15.13 -8.67
CA ARG A 88 -18.62 15.14 -9.09
C ARG A 88 -19.56 15.33 -7.91
N LEU A 89 -19.31 14.65 -6.79
CA LEU A 89 -20.09 14.80 -5.56
C LEU A 89 -19.98 16.21 -4.99
N LEU A 90 -18.76 16.75 -4.91
CA LEU A 90 -18.54 18.13 -4.45
C LEU A 90 -19.21 19.15 -5.37
N ALA A 91 -19.09 18.99 -6.69
CA ALA A 91 -19.76 19.87 -7.65
C ALA A 91 -21.28 19.81 -7.51
N GLY A 92 -21.86 18.61 -7.41
CA GLY A 92 -23.30 18.43 -7.19
C GLY A 92 -23.77 19.04 -5.87
N TRP A 93 -22.99 18.86 -4.79
CA TRP A 93 -23.30 19.46 -3.49
C TRP A 93 -23.23 20.99 -3.53
N LEU A 94 -22.19 21.56 -4.15
CA LEU A 94 -22.07 23.01 -4.33
C LEU A 94 -23.22 23.58 -5.17
N LEU A 95 -23.61 22.90 -6.25
CA LEU A 95 -24.75 23.29 -7.08
C LEU A 95 -26.07 23.24 -6.28
N ALA A 96 -26.27 22.19 -5.48
CA ALA A 96 -27.45 22.07 -4.62
C ALA A 96 -27.50 23.21 -3.58
N CYS A 97 -26.38 23.50 -2.92
CA CYS A 97 -26.29 24.64 -2.00
C CYS A 97 -26.58 25.97 -2.71
N ALA A 98 -26.01 26.20 -3.90
CA ALA A 98 -26.26 27.41 -4.68
C ALA A 98 -27.74 27.54 -5.06
N ALA A 99 -28.39 26.44 -5.47
CA ALA A 99 -29.81 26.43 -5.82
C ALA A 99 -30.70 26.74 -4.60
N VAL A 100 -30.39 26.16 -3.43
CA VAL A 100 -31.11 26.44 -2.17
C VAL A 100 -30.95 27.90 -1.77
N MET A 101 -29.74 28.45 -1.86
CA MET A 101 -29.49 29.87 -1.57
C MET A 101 -30.24 30.79 -2.54
N ALA A 102 -30.22 30.49 -3.84
CA ALA A 102 -30.95 31.26 -4.85
C ALA A 102 -32.46 31.23 -4.62
N ALA A 103 -33.03 30.05 -4.32
CA ALA A 103 -34.44 29.91 -3.98
C ALA A 103 -34.80 30.70 -2.71
N GLY A 104 -33.95 30.68 -1.68
CA GLY A 104 -34.12 31.49 -0.48
C GLY A 104 -34.14 32.99 -0.76
N VAL A 105 -33.23 33.49 -1.59
CA VAL A 105 -33.20 34.91 -2.01
C VAL A 105 -34.45 35.30 -2.79
N VAL A 106 -34.93 34.46 -3.70
CA VAL A 106 -36.17 34.70 -4.45
C VAL A 106 -37.37 34.77 -3.51
N LEU A 107 -37.49 33.83 -2.57
CA LEU A 107 -38.58 33.82 -1.58
C LEU A 107 -38.56 35.07 -0.70
N LEU A 108 -37.39 35.49 -0.22
CA LEU A 108 -37.23 36.73 0.54
C LEU A 108 -37.63 37.96 -0.29
N SER A 109 -37.25 38.01 -1.56
CA SER A 109 -37.57 39.12 -2.46
C SER A 109 -39.06 39.20 -2.76
N CYS A 110 -39.72 38.07 -3.00
CA CYS A 110 -41.17 37.99 -3.17
C CYS A 110 -41.93 38.36 -1.89
N ALA A 111 -41.45 37.92 -0.72
CA ALA A 111 -42.06 38.28 0.57
C ALA A 111 -41.95 39.79 0.84
N TRP A 112 -40.84 40.42 0.46
CA TRP A 112 -40.65 41.85 0.61
C TRP A 112 -41.53 42.66 -0.35
N ALA A 113 -41.64 42.24 -1.62
CA ALA A 113 -42.49 42.88 -2.62
C ALA A 113 -44.00 42.70 -2.37
N GLY A 114 -44.40 41.62 -1.68
CA GLY A 114 -45.79 41.43 -1.25
C GLY A 114 -46.18 42.19 0.02
N ALA A 115 -45.20 42.72 0.75
CA ALA A 115 -45.41 43.49 1.98
C ALA A 115 -45.39 45.03 1.76
N SER A 116 -44.99 45.49 0.57
CA SER A 116 -45.01 46.89 0.11
C SER A 116 -46.26 47.19 -0.72
#